data_AF-A0A973SRR6-F1
#
_entry.id   AF-A0A973SRR6-F1
#
_cell.length_a   1.000
_cell.length_b   1.000
_cell.length_c   1.000
_cell.angle_alpha   90.00
_cell.angle_beta   90.00
_cell.angle_gamma   90.00
#
_symmetry.space_group_name_H-M   'P 1'
#
loop_
_entity.id
_entity.type
_entity.pdbx_description
1 polymer ?
#
loop_
_entity_poly.entity_id
_entity_poly.type
_entity_poly.pdbx_seq_one_letter_code
_entity_poly.pdbx_strand_id
1 'polypeptide(L)' 'MSEIPVIDIAPLLGGGPAGQVAEAIGRACRDSGFFYVSGHGVPAELIDRLDAGAR' A
#
# COMPACT_ATOMS: atom_id res chain seq x y z
N MET A 1 3.61 -21.16 -4.79
CA MET A 1 2.99 -20.27 -3.78
C MET A 1 2.83 -18.93 -4.42
N SER A 2 1.59 -18.43 -4.59
CA SER A 2 1.37 -17.06 -5.04
C SER A 2 1.64 -16.12 -3.87
N GLU A 3 2.69 -15.31 -3.99
CA GLU A 3 2.99 -14.27 -3.01
C GLU A 3 1.99 -13.11 -3.18
N ILE A 4 1.54 -12.53 -2.06
CA ILE A 4 0.65 -11.37 -2.10
C ILE A 4 1.48 -10.15 -2.53
N PRO A 5 1.08 -9.41 -3.59
CA PRO A 5 1.83 -8.26 -4.05
C PRO A 5 2.02 -7.22 -2.94
N VAL A 6 3.22 -6.66 -2.84
CA VAL A 6 3.51 -5.47 -2.04
C VAL A 6 3.80 -4.32 -3.00
N ILE A 7 3.08 -3.20 -2.86
CA ILE A 7 3.15 -2.05 -3.77
C ILE A 7 3.61 -0.82 -3.00
N ASP A 8 4.73 -0.21 -3.42
CA ASP A 8 5.17 1.08 -2.92
C ASP A 8 4.35 2.21 -3.55
N ILE A 9 3.66 2.99 -2.71
CA ILE A 9 2.80 4.09 -3.13
C ILE A 9 3.42 5.47 -2.86
N ALA A 10 4.66 5.55 -2.37
CA ALA A 10 5.34 6.82 -2.14
C ALA A 10 5.31 7.78 -3.36
N PRO A 11 5.46 7.30 -4.63
CA PRO A 11 5.35 8.16 -5.80
C PRO A 11 4.00 8.87 -5.95
N LEU A 12 2.90 8.28 -5.45
CA LEU A 12 1.57 8.89 -5.50
C LEU A 12 1.45 10.10 -4.56
N LEU A 13 2.22 10.10 -3.48
CA LEU A 13 2.22 11.17 -2.48
C LEU A 13 3.15 12.32 -2.86
N GLY A 14 4.27 12.01 -3.52
CA GLY A 14 5.34 12.97 -3.84
C GLY A 14 5.30 13.56 -5.25
N GLY A 15 4.26 13.32 -6.04
CA GLY A 15 4.19 13.77 -7.44
C GLY A 15 5.19 13.06 -8.37
N GLY A 16 5.61 11.84 -8.00
CA GLY A 16 6.49 11.00 -8.80
C GLY A 16 5.75 10.30 -9.95
N PRO A 17 6.35 9.25 -10.56
CA PRO A 17 5.76 8.53 -11.68
C PRO A 17 4.51 7.70 -11.28
N ALA A 18 3.38 8.37 -11.09
CA ALA A 18 2.14 7.79 -10.59
C ALA A 18 1.53 6.72 -11.52
N GLY A 19 1.80 6.79 -12.83
CA GLY A 19 1.27 5.85 -13.83
C GLY A 19 1.68 4.40 -13.55
N GLN A 20 2.95 4.16 -13.23
CA GLN A 20 3.46 2.80 -12.96
C GLN A 20 2.85 2.20 -11.69
N VAL A 21 2.67 3.03 -10.66
CA VAL A 21 2.02 2.60 -9.41
C VAL A 21 0.54 2.30 -9.65
N ALA A 22 -0.16 3.13 -10.42
CA ALA A 22 -1.56 2.90 -10.77
C ALA A 22 -1.75 1.61 -11.59
N GLU A 23 -0.84 1.32 -12.53
CA GLU A 23 -0.84 0.07 -13.29
C GLU A 23 -0.63 -1.15 -12.39
N ALA A 24 0.32 -1.08 -11.45
CA ALA A 24 0.58 -2.15 -10.49
C ALA A 24 -0.63 -2.41 -9.59
N ILE A 25 -1.27 -1.37 -9.07
CA ILE A 25 -2.51 -1.47 -8.28
C ILE A 25 -3.61 -2.12 -9.12
N GLY A 26 -3.83 -1.63 -10.35
CA GLY A 26 -4.85 -2.17 -11.24
C GLY A 26 -4.64 -3.64 -11.55
N ARG A 27 -3.39 -4.07 -11.74
CA ARG A 27 -3.04 -5.48 -11.93
C ARG A 27 -3.31 -6.30 -10.68
N ALA A 28 -2.87 -5.85 -9.50
CA ALA A 28 -3.12 -6.58 -8.26
C ALA A 28 -4.62 -6.74 -7.96
N CYS A 29 -5.43 -5.72 -8.24
CA CYS A 29 -6.89 -5.79 -8.13
C CYS A 29 -7.52 -6.84 -9.05
N ARG A 30 -7.02 -6.99 -10.29
CA ARG A 30 -7.56 -7.96 -11.27
C ARG A 30 -7.05 -9.39 -11.05
N ASP A 31 -5.77 -9.52 -10.70
CA ASP A 31 -5.09 -10.82 -10.64
C ASP A 31 -5.25 -11.46 -9.25
N SER A 32 -5.03 -10.68 -8.17
CA SER A 32 -5.01 -11.18 -6.79
C SER A 32 -6.25 -10.78 -5.97
N GLY A 33 -6.91 -9.67 -6.35
CA GLY A 33 -8.01 -9.07 -5.56
C GLY A 33 -7.57 -8.42 -4.25
N PHE A 34 -6.29 -8.53 -3.89
CA PHE A 34 -5.70 -8.02 -2.65
C PHE A 34 -4.20 -7.75 -2.83
N PHE A 35 -3.67 -6.77 -2.08
CA PHE A 35 -2.25 -6.42 -2.02
C PHE A 35 -1.91 -5.68 -0.72
N TYR A 36 -0.64 -5.68 -0.33
CA TYR A 36 -0.09 -4.83 0.71
C TYR A 36 0.44 -3.51 0.11
N VAL A 37 0.40 -2.44 0.88
CA VAL A 37 0.99 -1.14 0.52
C VAL A 37 2.19 -0.83 1.39
N SER A 38 3.23 -0.24 0.81
CA SER A 38 4.35 0.40 1.51
C SER A 38 4.48 1.86 1.08
N GLY A 39 5.25 2.67 1.81
CA GLY A 39 5.46 4.08 1.44
C GLY A 39 4.20 4.95 1.52
N HIS A 40 3.18 4.49 2.24
CA HIS A 40 1.88 5.17 2.41
C HIS A 40 1.93 6.40 3.33
N GLY A 41 3.07 6.66 4.00
CA GLY A 41 3.24 7.84 4.86
C GLY A 41 2.40 7.85 6.13
N VAL A 42 1.81 6.71 6.52
CA VAL A 42 1.10 6.59 7.80
C VAL A 42 2.15 6.38 8.90
N PRO A 43 2.22 7.26 9.91
CA PRO A 43 3.18 7.13 11.00
C PRO A 43 2.98 5.83 11.79
N ALA A 44 4.09 5.19 12.18
CA ALA A 44 4.04 3.95 12.97
C ALA A 44 3.32 4.17 14.31
N GLU A 45 3.53 5.33 14.94
CA GLU A 45 2.93 5.68 16.22
C GLU A 45 1.40 5.80 16.13
N LEU A 46 0.87 6.12 14.94
CA LEU A 46 -0.58 6.15 14.72
C LEU A 46 -1.16 4.73 14.68
N ILE A 47 -0.44 3.79 14.07
CA ILE A 47 -0.83 2.37 14.02
C ILE A 47 -0.80 1.79 15.44
N ASP A 48 0.25 2.06 16.20
CA ASP A 48 0.39 1.58 17.58
C ASP A 48 -0.74 2.12 18.48
N ARG A 49 -1.07 3.41 18.34
CA ARG A 49 -2.18 4.02 19.08
C ARG A 49 -3.54 3.44 18.70
N LEU A 50 -3.75 3.14 17.41
CA LEU A 50 -4.97 2.51 16.92
C LEU A 50 -5.13 1.12 17.52
N ASP A 51 -4.09 0.30 17.49
CA ASP A 51 -4.11 -1.05 18.07
C ASP A 51 -4.36 -1.02 19.58
N ALA A 52 -3.69 -0.13 20.30
CA ALA A 52 -3.89 0.02 21.76
C ALA A 52 -5.31 0.47 22.13
N GLY A 53 -5.96 1.31 21.32
CA GLY A 53 -7.32 1.81 21.58
C GLY A 53 -8.45 0.86 21.17
N ALA A 54 -8.15 -0.17 20.36
CA ALA A 54 -9.13 -1.15 19.88
C ALA A 54 -9.20 -2.43 20.72
N ARG A 55 -8.27 -2.62 21.66
CA ARG A 55 -8.21 -3.75 22.60
C ARG A 55 -9.01 -3.48 23.86
#